data_AF-A0A7X7GUU8-F1
#
_entry.id   AF-A0A7X7GUU8-F1
#
_cell.length_a   1.000
_cell.length_b   1.000
_cell.length_c   1.000
_cell.angle_alpha   90.00
_cell.angle_beta   90.00
_cell.angle_gamma   90.00
#
_symmetry.space_group_name_H-M   'P 1'
#
loop_
_entity.id
_entity.type
_entity.pdbx_description
1 polymer ?
#
loop_
_entity_poly.entity_id
_entity_poly.type
_entity_poly.pdbx_seq_one_letter_code
_entity_poly.pdbx_strand_id
1 'polypeptide(L)'
;MPDLPLDPPEPPSRFGDPQSPQITRGQRLRDLAVGGGLALAFAAVAIALLPTRKDDDLVRGDDLGRLQVRLTRDGETRPLASSDRLRTGDAVSFTFQGSEEGYLTVLGVDVDGRVRVLHPTGELSAPWSPAAPTESEPAQLGAEPPPVLFAGVSCPEPVPVATVQRALEATASTPERFALLTCQIDLVRVGGATL
;
A
#
# COMPACT_ATOMS: atom_id res chain seq x y z
N MET A 1 1.25 53.58 -45.59
CA MET A 1 2.00 54.79 -45.99
C MET A 1 0.98 55.82 -46.41
N PRO A 2 1.02 57.08 -45.92
CA PRO A 2 2.09 57.68 -45.11
C PRO A 2 2.05 57.24 -43.62
N ASP A 3 3.03 57.41 -42.74
CA ASP A 3 4.29 58.19 -42.63
C ASP A 3 4.29 59.47 -41.76
N LEU A 4 4.80 59.29 -40.52
CA LEU A 4 5.69 60.19 -39.73
C LEU A 4 5.15 61.52 -39.14
N PRO A 5 5.83 62.17 -38.16
CA PRO A 5 6.95 61.71 -37.29
C PRO A 5 6.84 62.03 -35.76
N LEU A 6 7.71 61.39 -34.95
CA LEU A 6 8.57 61.87 -33.82
C LEU A 6 8.06 62.94 -32.80
N ASP A 7 8.36 62.92 -31.48
CA ASP A 7 9.50 62.37 -30.71
C ASP A 7 9.14 62.06 -29.21
N PRO A 8 9.97 61.32 -28.43
CA PRO A 8 9.91 61.13 -26.96
C PRO A 8 10.74 62.24 -26.23
N PRO A 9 10.92 62.34 -24.87
CA PRO A 9 11.26 61.31 -23.84
C PRO A 9 10.50 61.50 -22.48
N GLU A 10 10.76 60.90 -21.30
CA GLU A 10 11.60 59.79 -20.75
C GLU A 10 10.93 59.27 -19.42
N PRO A 11 11.34 58.13 -18.81
CA PRO A 11 10.91 57.67 -17.48
C PRO A 11 12.01 58.06 -16.42
N PRO A 12 12.19 57.42 -15.24
CA PRO A 12 11.38 56.45 -14.49
C PRO A 12 11.16 56.83 -13.00
N SER A 13 10.47 55.97 -12.23
CA SER A 13 10.90 55.44 -10.91
C SER A 13 9.77 55.06 -9.96
N ARG A 14 9.62 53.76 -9.68
CA ARG A 14 9.96 53.22 -8.34
C ARG A 14 10.01 51.69 -8.36
N PHE A 15 11.24 51.17 -8.43
CA PHE A 15 11.55 49.89 -7.80
C PHE A 15 11.27 49.99 -6.30
N GLY A 16 10.79 48.90 -5.71
CA GLY A 16 10.31 48.86 -4.32
C GLY A 16 10.50 47.51 -3.65
N ASP A 17 11.66 46.89 -3.88
CA ASP A 17 12.17 45.71 -3.16
C ASP A 17 13.71 45.80 -3.13
N PRO A 18 14.43 45.14 -2.20
CA PRO A 18 13.97 44.47 -0.98
C PRO A 18 14.68 45.00 0.29
N GLN A 19 14.16 44.70 1.50
CA GLN A 19 15.00 44.69 2.71
C GLN A 19 14.78 43.46 3.58
N SER A 20 15.79 42.59 3.56
CA SER A 20 15.92 41.38 4.37
C SER A 20 15.98 41.71 5.88
N PRO A 21 15.35 40.90 6.76
CA PRO A 21 15.59 41.01 8.19
C PRO A 21 17.04 40.62 8.51
N GLN A 22 17.79 41.55 9.09
CA GLN A 22 19.16 41.36 9.54
C GLN A 22 19.21 40.34 10.69
N ILE A 23 19.84 39.18 10.48
CA ILE A 23 20.18 38.27 11.58
C ILE A 23 21.44 38.80 12.28
N THR A 24 21.23 39.69 13.25
CA THR A 24 22.32 40.22 14.07
C THR A 24 22.71 39.23 15.17
N ARG A 25 23.94 38.74 15.07
CA ARG A 25 24.53 37.70 15.90
C ARG A 25 24.90 38.21 17.31
N GLY A 26 23.96 38.07 18.24
CA GLY A 26 24.17 37.82 19.67
C GLY A 26 24.86 38.90 20.53
N GLN A 27 24.19 39.31 21.62
CA GLN A 27 24.86 39.65 22.88
C GLN A 27 23.93 39.54 24.10
N ARG A 28 24.31 38.62 25.01
CA ARG A 28 24.31 38.74 26.49
C ARG A 28 23.06 39.21 27.26
N LEU A 29 22.57 38.25 28.08
CA LEU A 29 22.36 38.33 29.54
C LEU A 29 21.32 39.31 30.14
N ARG A 30 20.42 38.70 30.94
CA ARG A 30 19.64 39.28 32.05
C ARG A 30 18.53 40.25 31.60
N ASP A 31 17.28 40.12 32.04
CA ASP A 31 16.87 40.09 33.45
C ASP A 31 15.66 39.19 33.79
N LEU A 32 15.44 39.02 35.10
CA LEU A 32 14.34 38.31 35.75
C LEU A 32 13.24 39.27 36.21
N ALA A 33 11.98 39.01 35.84
CA ALA A 33 10.76 39.32 36.63
C ALA A 33 9.57 38.64 35.93
N VAL A 34 8.94 37.60 36.48
CA VAL A 34 7.92 37.66 37.56
C VAL A 34 6.72 38.54 37.17
N GLY A 35 5.64 37.89 36.72
CA GLY A 35 4.34 38.50 36.43
C GLY A 35 3.32 37.42 36.10
N GLY A 36 2.39 37.15 37.02
CA GLY A 36 1.45 36.04 36.89
C GLY A 36 0.36 36.29 35.84
N GLY A 37 0.18 35.32 34.93
CA GLY A 37 -0.97 35.25 34.02
C GLY A 37 -1.55 33.84 34.07
N LEU A 38 -2.71 33.68 34.72
CA LEU A 38 -3.39 32.40 34.89
C LEU A 38 -4.04 31.93 33.58
N ALA A 39 -3.23 31.51 32.61
CA ALA A 39 -3.70 30.90 31.37
C ALA A 39 -4.09 29.44 31.63
N LEU A 40 -5.37 29.22 31.94
CA LEU A 40 -6.02 27.90 31.84
C LEU A 40 -6.12 27.50 30.36
N ALA A 41 -4.98 27.08 29.79
CA ALA A 41 -4.95 26.41 28.50
C ALA A 41 -5.55 25.00 28.69
N PHE A 42 -6.72 24.77 28.11
CA PHE A 42 -7.32 23.43 28.01
C PHE A 42 -6.35 22.50 27.26
N ALA A 43 -5.67 21.63 28.00
CA ALA A 43 -5.11 20.41 27.46
C ALA A 43 -6.27 19.45 27.12
N ALA A 44 -6.12 18.68 26.03
CA ALA A 44 -7.17 17.93 25.32
C ALA A 44 -8.25 18.86 24.70
N VAL A 45 -8.40 18.96 23.37
CA VAL A 45 -8.70 17.87 22.43
C VAL A 45 -7.99 18.10 21.08
N ALA A 46 -7.04 17.24 20.73
CA ALA A 46 -6.41 17.23 19.39
C ALA A 46 -5.86 15.85 18.97
N ILE A 47 -6.41 14.75 19.52
CA ILE A 47 -5.95 13.38 19.24
C ILE A 47 -7.17 12.46 19.07
N ALA A 48 -7.88 12.58 17.93
CA ALA A 48 -9.03 11.71 17.61
C ALA A 48 -9.36 11.56 16.11
N LEU A 49 -8.60 12.17 15.19
CA LEU A 49 -8.89 12.16 13.74
C LEU A 49 -7.64 11.96 12.86
N LEU A 50 -6.60 11.34 13.40
CA LEU A 50 -5.63 10.64 12.55
C LEU A 50 -6.09 9.18 12.47
N PRO A 51 -6.44 8.65 11.28
CA PRO A 51 -6.47 7.20 11.13
C PRO A 51 -5.07 6.71 11.45
N THR A 52 -4.93 5.89 12.49
CA THR A 52 -3.70 5.18 12.79
C THR A 52 -3.45 4.25 11.62
N ARG A 53 -2.70 4.74 10.62
CA ARG A 53 -2.03 3.86 9.67
C ARG A 53 -1.20 2.93 10.52
N LYS A 54 -1.55 1.65 10.47
CA LYS A 54 -0.76 0.60 11.10
C LYS A 54 0.49 0.50 10.22
N ASP A 55 1.54 1.21 10.64
CA ASP A 55 2.79 1.30 9.90
C ASP A 55 3.42 -0.11 9.76
N ASP A 56 3.82 -0.44 8.54
CA ASP A 56 4.86 -1.40 8.18
C ASP A 56 4.93 -2.76 8.92
N ASP A 57 3.81 -3.49 9.01
CA ASP A 57 3.86 -4.96 9.07
C ASP A 57 4.11 -5.53 7.65
N LEU A 58 5.27 -5.20 7.08
CA LEU A 58 5.87 -5.99 6.01
C LEU A 58 6.18 -7.37 6.59
N VAL A 59 5.33 -8.35 6.28
CA VAL A 59 5.35 -9.72 6.81
C VAL A 59 6.77 -10.30 6.78
N ARG A 60 7.42 -10.23 7.94
CA ARG A 60 8.68 -10.91 8.26
C ARG A 60 8.30 -12.36 8.54
N GLY A 61 8.96 -13.31 7.89
CA GLY A 61 8.55 -14.72 7.82
C GLY A 61 8.49 -15.53 9.12
N ASP A 62 8.56 -14.87 10.28
CA ASP A 62 8.39 -15.45 11.62
C ASP A 62 7.01 -15.14 12.22
N ASP A 63 6.28 -14.14 11.72
CA ASP A 63 4.88 -13.86 12.06
C ASP A 63 4.03 -14.18 10.82
N LEU A 64 3.47 -15.40 10.80
CA LEU A 64 2.80 -15.95 9.61
C LEU A 64 1.46 -15.23 9.39
N GLY A 65 1.47 -14.21 8.54
CA GLY A 65 0.29 -13.43 8.18
C GLY A 65 -0.90 -14.28 7.70
N ARG A 66 -2.08 -13.66 7.69
CA ARG A 66 -3.37 -14.33 7.44
C ARG A 66 -3.39 -15.17 6.17
N LEU A 67 -2.77 -14.69 5.10
CA LEU A 67 -2.49 -15.49 3.91
C LEU A 67 -1.13 -16.18 4.04
N GLN A 68 -1.15 -17.51 4.02
CA GLN A 68 0.04 -18.34 3.86
C GLN A 68 0.03 -18.99 2.48
N VAL A 69 1.15 -18.95 1.77
CA VAL A 69 1.33 -19.66 0.50
C VAL A 69 2.35 -20.78 0.70
N ARG A 70 2.09 -21.94 0.11
CA ARG A 70 2.93 -23.13 0.17
C ARG A 70 3.41 -23.46 -1.24
N LEU A 71 4.68 -23.81 -1.37
CA LEU A 71 5.29 -24.30 -2.60
C LEU A 71 5.42 -25.82 -2.53
N THR A 72 4.88 -26.49 -3.54
CA THR A 72 5.13 -27.90 -3.84
C THR A 72 6.07 -28.01 -5.04
N ARG A 73 7.27 -28.57 -4.83
CA ARG A 73 8.28 -28.82 -5.87
C ARG A 73 8.90 -30.20 -5.62
N ASP A 74 9.08 -30.98 -6.69
CA ASP A 74 9.69 -32.32 -6.63
C ASP A 74 9.03 -33.29 -5.60
N GLY A 75 7.74 -33.06 -5.30
CA GLY A 75 6.96 -33.82 -4.31
C GLY A 75 7.05 -33.30 -2.86
N GLU A 76 7.98 -32.39 -2.56
CA GLU A 76 8.09 -31.74 -1.25
C GLU A 76 7.18 -30.50 -1.18
N THR A 77 6.40 -30.36 -0.11
CA THR A 77 5.53 -29.19 0.12
C THR A 77 5.94 -28.43 1.37
N ARG A 78 6.32 -27.16 1.22
CA ARG A 78 6.81 -26.30 2.30
C ARG A 78 6.24 -24.88 2.20
N PRO A 79 6.28 -24.06 3.28
CA PRO A 79 5.97 -22.63 3.18
C PRO A 79 6.82 -21.95 2.09
N LEU A 80 6.19 -21.03 1.36
CA LEU A 80 6.84 -20.20 0.36
C LEU A 80 7.60 -19.07 1.06
N ALA A 81 8.92 -19.04 0.90
CA ALA A 81 9.77 -18.01 1.47
C ALA A 81 9.81 -16.77 0.56
N SER A 82 10.02 -15.59 1.14
CA SER A 82 10.21 -14.35 0.38
C SER A 82 11.47 -14.33 -0.49
N SER A 83 12.42 -15.26 -0.27
CA SER A 83 13.61 -15.48 -1.10
C SER A 83 13.44 -16.55 -2.18
N ASP A 84 12.28 -17.22 -2.24
CA ASP A 84 12.03 -18.23 -3.26
C ASP A 84 11.90 -17.64 -4.65
N ARG A 85 12.20 -18.48 -5.65
CA ARG A 85 11.92 -18.20 -7.05
C ARG A 85 11.00 -19.28 -7.58
N LEU A 86 9.75 -18.87 -7.85
CA LEU A 86 8.77 -19.69 -8.53
C LEU A 86 9.17 -19.90 -10.00
N ARG A 87 8.78 -21.05 -10.55
CA ARG A 87 9.10 -21.53 -11.89
C ARG A 87 7.86 -22.20 -12.49
N THR A 88 7.75 -22.23 -13.82
CA THR A 88 6.81 -23.10 -14.52
C THR A 88 6.97 -24.55 -14.06
N GLY A 89 5.86 -25.22 -13.74
CA GLY A 89 5.83 -26.58 -13.22
C GLY A 89 5.83 -26.70 -11.69
N ASP A 90 6.14 -25.62 -10.95
CA ASP A 90 5.87 -25.58 -9.51
C ASP A 90 4.37 -25.66 -9.26
N ALA A 91 3.93 -26.31 -8.18
CA ALA A 91 2.56 -26.17 -7.69
C ALA A 91 2.53 -25.26 -6.46
N VAL A 92 1.50 -24.42 -6.38
CA VAL A 92 1.25 -23.56 -5.21
C VAL A 92 -0.10 -23.88 -4.60
N SER A 93 -0.15 -24.02 -3.29
CA SER A 93 -1.39 -23.97 -2.53
C SER A 93 -1.36 -22.81 -1.54
N PHE A 94 -2.51 -22.43 -1.01
CA PHE A 94 -2.59 -21.41 0.03
C PHE A 94 -3.50 -21.86 1.17
N THR A 95 -3.29 -21.25 2.33
CA THR A 95 -4.13 -21.38 3.52
C THR A 95 -4.45 -19.98 4.00
N PHE A 96 -5.72 -19.72 4.32
CA PHE A 96 -6.12 -18.46 4.91
C PHE A 96 -6.56 -18.63 6.38
N GLN A 97 -6.11 -17.73 7.24
CA GLN A 97 -6.39 -17.71 8.66
C GLN A 97 -6.96 -16.33 9.07
N GLY A 98 -7.89 -16.33 10.02
CA GLY A 98 -8.43 -15.12 10.60
C GLY A 98 -9.49 -15.45 11.65
N SER A 99 -10.13 -14.43 12.20
CA SER A 99 -11.01 -14.54 13.38
C SER A 99 -12.51 -14.44 13.09
N GLU A 100 -12.91 -14.03 11.89
CA GLU A 100 -14.30 -13.75 11.51
C GLU A 100 -14.67 -14.52 10.24
N GLU A 101 -15.92 -14.89 10.04
CA GLU A 101 -16.36 -15.49 8.78
C GLU A 101 -16.50 -14.42 7.68
N GLY A 102 -16.34 -14.81 6.43
CA GLY A 102 -16.48 -13.88 5.30
C GLY A 102 -16.21 -14.55 3.97
N TYR A 103 -15.70 -13.79 3.01
CA TYR A 103 -15.41 -14.25 1.66
C TYR A 103 -13.99 -13.89 1.24
N LEU A 104 -13.32 -14.80 0.53
CA LEU A 104 -11.91 -14.72 0.14
C LEU A 104 -11.78 -14.75 -1.39
N THR A 105 -10.84 -13.97 -1.92
CA THR A 105 -10.31 -14.12 -3.27
C THR A 105 -8.79 -14.07 -3.18
N VAL A 106 -8.09 -15.04 -3.75
CA VAL A 106 -6.63 -15.07 -3.83
C VAL A 106 -6.20 -14.83 -5.27
N LEU A 107 -5.36 -13.82 -5.48
CA LEU A 107 -4.87 -13.41 -6.78
C LEU A 107 -3.34 -13.46 -6.81
N GLY A 108 -2.78 -13.78 -7.97
CA GLY A 108 -1.35 -13.66 -8.25
C GLY A 108 -1.09 -12.48 -9.17
N VAL A 109 -0.04 -11.71 -8.91
CA VAL A 109 0.46 -10.64 -9.78
C VAL A 109 1.84 -11.01 -10.27
N ASP A 110 2.06 -10.99 -11.58
CA ASP A 110 3.37 -11.31 -12.19
C ASP A 110 4.28 -10.07 -12.33
N VAL A 111 5.47 -10.27 -12.91
CA VAL A 111 6.46 -9.22 -13.16
C VAL A 111 6.00 -8.12 -14.12
N ASP A 112 5.05 -8.43 -15.01
CA ASP A 112 4.46 -7.48 -15.96
C ASP A 112 3.29 -6.70 -15.32
N GLY A 113 2.96 -6.99 -14.05
CA GLY A 113 1.81 -6.43 -13.36
C GLY A 113 0.47 -7.06 -13.74
N ARG A 114 0.47 -8.18 -14.47
CA ARG A 114 -0.78 -8.88 -14.84
C ARG A 114 -1.32 -9.60 -13.61
N VAL A 115 -2.60 -9.36 -13.32
CA VAL A 115 -3.30 -10.03 -12.23
C VAL A 115 -4.02 -11.25 -12.78
N ARG A 116 -3.93 -12.38 -12.07
CA ARG A 116 -4.72 -13.57 -12.32
C ARG A 116 -5.37 -14.08 -11.05
N VAL A 117 -6.56 -14.65 -11.19
CA VAL A 117 -7.28 -15.28 -10.09
C VAL A 117 -6.67 -16.67 -9.85
N LEU A 118 -6.26 -16.94 -8.62
CA LEU A 118 -5.82 -18.26 -8.17
C LEU A 118 -6.94 -18.97 -7.40
N HIS A 119 -7.81 -18.19 -6.75
CA HIS A 119 -9.03 -18.68 -6.12
C HIS A 119 -10.06 -17.55 -5.92
N PRO A 120 -11.37 -17.84 -5.99
CA PRO A 120 -11.95 -19.13 -6.38
C PRO A 120 -11.95 -19.32 -7.91
N THR A 121 -12.40 -20.50 -8.34
CA THR A 121 -12.67 -20.80 -9.76
C THR A 121 -14.03 -20.27 -10.25
N GLY A 122 -14.85 -19.71 -9.35
CA GLY A 122 -16.15 -19.11 -9.65
C GLY A 122 -16.13 -17.59 -9.79
N GLU A 123 -17.28 -17.01 -10.15
CA GLU A 123 -17.43 -15.57 -10.43
C GLU A 123 -17.48 -14.67 -9.17
N LEU A 124 -17.85 -15.23 -8.02
CA LEU A 124 -17.92 -14.56 -6.72
C LEU A 124 -16.82 -15.09 -5.81
N SER A 125 -16.28 -14.24 -4.94
CA SER A 125 -15.39 -14.61 -3.83
C SER A 125 -15.97 -15.77 -3.03
N ALA A 126 -15.14 -16.74 -2.64
CA ALA A 126 -15.60 -17.95 -1.96
C ALA A 126 -15.75 -17.74 -0.45
N PRO A 127 -16.76 -18.34 0.19
CA PRO A 127 -16.91 -18.25 1.65
C PRO A 127 -15.73 -18.92 2.36
N TRP A 128 -15.29 -18.32 3.46
CA TRP A 128 -14.28 -18.88 4.37
C TRP A 128 -14.74 -18.71 5.83
N SER A 129 -14.31 -19.64 6.70
CA SER A 129 -14.62 -19.61 8.13
C SER A 129 -13.38 -20.00 8.96
N PRO A 130 -13.14 -19.37 10.12
CA PRO A 130 -12.09 -19.80 11.05
C PRO A 130 -12.26 -21.25 11.53
N ALA A 131 -13.50 -21.76 11.56
CA ALA A 131 -13.81 -23.14 11.98
C ALA A 131 -13.49 -24.19 10.90
N ALA A 132 -13.34 -23.77 9.64
CA ALA A 132 -13.04 -24.62 8.50
C ALA A 132 -12.05 -23.85 7.58
N PRO A 133 -10.76 -23.76 7.95
CA PRO A 133 -9.78 -22.96 7.23
C PRO A 133 -9.68 -23.40 5.77
N THR A 134 -9.80 -22.44 4.86
CA THR A 134 -9.72 -22.68 3.43
C THR A 134 -8.28 -23.01 3.03
N GLU A 135 -7.98 -24.31 2.91
CA GLU A 135 -6.82 -24.79 2.15
C GLU A 135 -7.22 -24.98 0.69
N SER A 136 -6.38 -24.48 -0.22
CA SER A 136 -6.58 -24.66 -1.65
C SER A 136 -6.07 -26.02 -2.13
N GLU A 137 -6.68 -26.54 -3.18
CA GLU A 137 -5.98 -27.55 -3.98
C GLU A 137 -4.68 -26.94 -4.56
N PRO A 138 -3.57 -27.71 -4.65
CA PRO A 138 -2.35 -27.23 -5.27
C PRO A 138 -2.53 -26.96 -6.77
N ALA A 139 -2.44 -25.70 -7.17
CA ALA A 139 -2.50 -25.29 -8.57
C ALA A 139 -1.10 -25.28 -9.20
N GLN A 140 -0.91 -26.05 -10.28
CA GLN A 140 0.33 -26.00 -11.05
C GLN A 140 0.47 -24.67 -11.81
N LEU A 141 1.61 -24.01 -11.65
CA LEU A 141 1.98 -22.83 -12.41
C LEU A 141 2.32 -23.24 -13.85
N GLY A 142 1.49 -22.79 -14.79
CA GLY A 142 1.64 -23.09 -16.21
C GLY A 142 2.81 -22.37 -16.89
N ALA A 143 2.73 -22.26 -18.22
CA ALA A 143 3.74 -21.58 -19.05
C ALA A 143 3.71 -20.04 -18.93
N GLU A 144 2.75 -19.47 -18.22
CA GLU A 144 2.66 -18.04 -17.92
C GLU A 144 3.72 -17.61 -16.89
N PRO A 145 4.15 -16.34 -16.88
CA PRO A 145 5.04 -15.82 -15.85
C PRO A 145 4.51 -16.13 -14.44
N PRO A 146 5.33 -16.71 -13.54
CA PRO A 146 4.91 -17.02 -12.18
C PRO A 146 4.62 -15.73 -11.39
N PRO A 147 3.75 -15.76 -10.36
CA PRO A 147 3.47 -14.57 -9.56
C PRO A 147 4.71 -14.18 -8.75
N VAL A 148 4.99 -12.88 -8.67
CA VAL A 148 5.97 -12.30 -7.72
C VAL A 148 5.28 -11.67 -6.51
N LEU A 149 3.95 -11.61 -6.54
CA LEU A 149 3.11 -11.20 -5.43
C LEU A 149 1.84 -12.07 -5.43
N PHE A 150 1.44 -12.49 -4.24
CA PHE A 150 0.14 -13.06 -3.96
C PHE A 150 -0.65 -12.08 -3.09
N ALA A 151 -1.93 -11.91 -3.40
CA ALA A 151 -2.85 -11.02 -2.69
C ALA A 151 -4.09 -11.81 -2.27
N GLY A 152 -4.31 -11.92 -0.95
CA GLY A 152 -5.52 -12.47 -0.37
C GLY A 152 -6.44 -11.32 0.00
N VAL A 153 -7.53 -11.15 -0.75
CA VAL A 153 -8.54 -10.12 -0.46
C VAL A 153 -9.68 -10.79 0.28
N SER A 154 -9.88 -10.39 1.54
CA SER A 154 -11.00 -10.85 2.38
C SER A 154 -12.05 -9.76 2.55
N CYS A 155 -13.31 -10.12 2.39
CA CYS A 155 -14.47 -9.22 2.42
C CYS A 155 -15.57 -9.81 3.34
N PRO A 156 -16.41 -8.99 4.01
CA PRO A 156 -17.52 -9.49 4.81
C PRO A 156 -18.68 -10.03 3.98
N GLU A 157 -18.82 -9.54 2.74
CA GLU A 157 -19.89 -9.90 1.78
C GLU A 157 -19.31 -10.53 0.52
N PRO A 158 -20.09 -11.30 -0.26
CA PRO A 158 -19.63 -11.88 -1.51
C PRO A 158 -19.43 -10.78 -2.57
N VAL A 159 -18.20 -10.65 -3.07
CA VAL A 159 -17.82 -9.66 -4.09
C VAL A 159 -17.53 -10.37 -5.41
N PRO A 160 -17.93 -9.82 -6.57
CA PRO A 160 -17.50 -10.34 -7.87
C PRO A 160 -15.98 -10.33 -8.00
N VAL A 161 -15.41 -11.49 -8.33
CA VAL A 161 -13.97 -11.68 -8.51
C VAL A 161 -13.39 -10.70 -9.54
N ALA A 162 -14.13 -10.45 -10.62
CA ALA A 162 -13.76 -9.46 -11.64
C ALA A 162 -13.70 -8.01 -11.11
N THR A 163 -14.35 -7.68 -9.99
CA THR A 163 -14.22 -6.37 -9.33
C THR A 163 -12.97 -6.31 -8.46
N VAL A 164 -12.69 -7.38 -7.71
CA VAL A 164 -11.45 -7.52 -6.91
C VAL A 164 -10.23 -7.49 -7.84
N GLN A 165 -10.25 -8.25 -8.92
CA GLN A 165 -9.19 -8.28 -9.93
C GLN A 165 -8.92 -6.89 -10.52
N ARG A 166 -9.94 -6.20 -11.05
CA ARG A 166 -9.76 -4.85 -11.62
C ARG A 166 -9.25 -3.83 -10.60
N ALA A 167 -9.68 -3.93 -9.33
CA ALA A 167 -9.18 -3.07 -8.27
C ALA A 167 -7.69 -3.31 -8.00
N LEU A 168 -7.24 -4.58 -8.01
CA LEU A 168 -5.83 -4.93 -7.84
C LEU A 168 -4.98 -4.59 -9.07
N GLU A 169 -5.51 -4.75 -10.28
CA GLU A 169 -4.87 -4.34 -11.55
C GLU A 169 -4.61 -2.83 -11.56
N ALA A 170 -5.60 -2.03 -11.18
CA ALA A 170 -5.48 -0.57 -11.07
C ALA A 170 -4.41 -0.12 -10.05
N THR A 171 -4.06 -0.98 -9.09
CA THR A 171 -3.03 -0.74 -8.07
C THR A 171 -1.83 -1.69 -8.19
N ALA A 172 -1.62 -2.39 -9.31
CA ALA A 172 -0.62 -3.47 -9.39
C ALA A 172 0.82 -3.02 -9.08
N SER A 173 1.16 -1.76 -9.40
CA SER A 173 2.44 -1.12 -9.07
C SER A 173 2.56 -0.62 -7.62
N THR A 174 1.43 -0.44 -6.93
CA THR A 174 1.34 -0.01 -5.52
C THR A 174 0.23 -0.76 -4.78
N PRO A 175 0.33 -2.10 -4.60
CA PRO A 175 -0.78 -2.94 -4.10
C PRO A 175 -1.23 -2.60 -2.68
N GLU A 176 -0.35 -1.98 -1.88
CA GLU A 176 -0.67 -1.40 -0.58
C GLU A 176 -1.68 -0.25 -0.63
N ARG A 177 -1.99 0.27 -1.83
CA ARG A 177 -3.05 1.25 -2.08
C ARG A 177 -4.37 0.62 -2.54
N PHE A 178 -4.46 -0.71 -2.58
CA PHE A 178 -5.71 -1.41 -2.89
C PHE A 178 -6.82 -0.91 -1.96
N ALA A 179 -7.89 -0.39 -2.56
CA ALA A 179 -8.99 0.23 -1.85
C ALA A 179 -10.32 -0.28 -2.43
N LEU A 180 -10.85 -1.34 -1.81
CA LEU A 180 -12.21 -1.80 -2.02
C LEU A 180 -12.93 -1.77 -0.67
N LEU A 181 -14.04 -1.03 -0.60
CA LEU A 181 -14.73 -0.74 0.66
C LEU A 181 -15.02 -2.01 1.46
N THR A 182 -14.78 -1.95 2.77
CA THR A 182 -14.92 -3.04 3.75
C THR A 182 -14.04 -4.28 3.57
N CYS A 183 -13.28 -4.41 2.48
CA CYS A 183 -12.35 -5.52 2.29
C CYS A 183 -10.95 -5.20 2.84
N GLN A 184 -10.27 -6.25 3.30
CA GLN A 184 -8.88 -6.24 3.73
C GLN A 184 -8.02 -6.99 2.71
N ILE A 185 -6.77 -6.57 2.55
CA ILE A 185 -5.81 -7.22 1.65
C ILE A 185 -4.57 -7.67 2.44
N ASP A 186 -4.24 -8.95 2.27
CA ASP A 186 -3.06 -9.61 2.83
C ASP A 186 -2.09 -9.90 1.67
N LEU A 187 -0.84 -9.43 1.78
CA LEU A 187 0.14 -9.46 0.67
C LEU A 187 1.34 -10.35 0.99
N VAL A 188 1.63 -11.32 0.12
CA VAL A 188 2.82 -12.19 0.20
C VAL A 188 3.70 -11.96 -1.03
N ARG A 189 4.84 -11.30 -0.85
CA ARG A 189 5.82 -11.02 -1.92
C ARG A 189 6.85 -12.14 -2.04
N VAL A 190 7.19 -12.48 -3.28
CA VAL A 190 8.15 -13.53 -3.64
C VAL A 190 9.29 -12.89 -4.43
N GLY A 191 10.43 -12.75 -3.78
CA GLY A 191 11.51 -11.85 -4.17
C GLY A 191 12.66 -12.57 -4.88
N GLY A 192 12.72 -12.37 -6.20
CA GLY A 192 13.88 -12.80 -7.00
C GLY A 192 14.22 -11.93 -8.20
N ALA A 193 13.38 -10.93 -8.52
CA ALA A 193 13.60 -9.98 -9.60
C ALA A 193 14.03 -8.62 -9.01
N THR A 194 15.34 -8.38 -9.01
CA THR A 194 15.83 -7.03 -9.23
C THR A 194 15.41 -6.63 -10.65
N LEU A 195 14.89 -5.42 -10.83
CA LEU A 195 14.76 -4.77 -12.14
C LEU A 195 16.15 -4.54 -12.76
#